data_AF-A0A2J6WJR8-F1
#
_entry.id   AF-A0A2J6WJR8-F1
#
_cell.length_a   1.000
_cell.length_b   1.000
_cell.length_c   1.000
_cell.angle_alpha   90.00
_cell.angle_beta   90.00
_cell.angle_gamma   90.00
#
_symmetry.space_group_name_H-M   'P 1'
#
loop_
_entity.id
_entity.type
_entity.pdbx_description
1 polymer ?
#
loop_
_entity_poly.entity_id
_entity_poly.type
_entity_poly.pdbx_seq_one_letter_code
_entity_poly.pdbx_strand_id
1 'polypeptide(L)' 'APMIKILVKEMAKMFGPEKGNTKYLYSLFPDGPAKQACRYAGLPKPTGCV' A
#
# COMPACT_ATOMS: atom_id res chain seq x y z
N ALA A 1 -9.45 -3.03 6.90
CA ALA A 1 -8.06 -3.46 7.16
C ALA A 1 -7.20 -2.29 7.66
N PRO A 2 -6.72 -2.31 8.93
CA PRO A 2 -5.89 -1.25 9.51
C PRO A 2 -4.52 -1.08 8.81
N MET A 3 -4.04 -2.12 8.14
CA MET A 3 -2.73 -2.17 7.50
C MET A 3 -2.57 -1.19 6.33
N ILE A 4 -3.62 -0.97 5.53
CA ILE A 4 -3.59 -0.02 4.40
C ILE A 4 -3.46 1.42 4.91
N LYS A 5 -4.16 1.78 5.99
CA LYS A 5 -4.06 3.13 6.59
C LYS A 5 -2.64 3.41 7.11
N ILE A 6 -1.99 2.41 7.71
CA ILE A 6 -0.60 2.52 8.16
C ILE A 6 0.33 2.72 6.96
N LEU A 7 0.18 1.91 5.91
CA LEU A 7 0.99 2.02 4.69
C LEU A 7 0.84 3.40 4.02
N VAL A 8 -0.38 3.91 3.89
CA VAL A 8 -0.66 5.25 3.32
C VAL A 8 0.00 6.34 4.17
N LYS A 9 -0.06 6.23 5.50
CA LYS A 9 0.54 7.19 6.43
C LYS A 9 2.08 7.19 6.36
N GLU A 10 2.70 6.02 6.29
CA GLU A 10 4.15 5.91 6.16
C GLU A 10 4.62 6.36 4.77
N MET A 11 3.87 6.05 3.72
CA MET A 11 4.11 6.60 2.37
C MET A 11 4.00 8.13 2.36
N ALA A 12 3.03 8.71 3.08
CA ALA A 12 2.88 10.16 3.19
C ALA A 12 4.07 10.81 3.91
N LYS A 13 4.66 10.13 4.89
CA LYS A 13 5.86 10.61 5.59
C LYS A 13 7.11 10.53 4.72
N MET A 14 7.29 9.46 3.96
CA MET A 14 8.50 9.27 3.13
C MET A 14 8.46 10.04 1.81
N PHE A 15 7.30 10.08 1.15
CA PHE A 15 7.16 10.62 -0.21
C PHE A 15 6.28 11.88 -0.28
N GLY A 16 5.76 12.34 0.86
CA GLY A 16 4.85 13.48 0.94
C GLY A 16 3.37 13.12 0.77
N PRO A 17 2.45 14.02 1.16
CA PRO A 17 1.01 13.79 1.14
C PRO A 17 0.44 13.54 -0.27
N GLU A 18 1.13 13.99 -1.31
CA GLU A 18 0.72 13.80 -2.70
C GLU A 18 0.80 12.33 -3.13
N LYS A 19 1.83 11.62 -2.66
CA LYS A 19 2.07 10.20 -2.97
C LYS A 19 1.54 9.27 -1.88
N GLY A 20 1.37 9.75 -0.66
CA GLY A 20 0.76 9.03 0.45
C GLY A 20 -0.75 9.11 0.49
N ASN A 21 -1.43 8.86 -0.63
CA ASN A 21 -2.89 8.85 -0.70
C ASN A 21 -3.41 7.52 -1.26
N THR A 22 -4.55 7.08 -0.74
CA THR A 22 -5.24 5.86 -1.19
C THR A 22 -5.52 5.91 -2.69
N LYS A 23 -6.00 7.04 -3.22
CA LYS A 23 -6.28 7.17 -4.66
C LYS A 23 -5.04 6.97 -5.52
N TYR A 24 -3.90 7.51 -5.10
CA TYR A 24 -2.63 7.36 -5.80
C TYR A 24 -2.13 5.90 -5.75
N LEU A 25 -2.20 5.27 -4.59
CA LEU A 25 -1.79 3.88 -4.40
C LEU A 25 -2.67 2.89 -5.17
N TYR A 26 -3.98 3.12 -5.25
CA TYR A 26 -4.88 2.30 -6.06
C TYR A 26 -4.71 2.56 -7.56
N SER A 27 -4.25 3.76 -7.96
CA SER A 27 -3.87 4.04 -9.35
C SER A 27 -2.60 3.29 -9.77
N LEU A 28 -1.64 3.10 -8.86
CA LEU A 28 -0.42 2.33 -9.10
C LEU A 28 -0.64 0.82 -8.96
N PHE A 29 -1.48 0.43 -8.01
CA PHE A 29 -1.74 -0.95 -7.64
C PHE A 29 -3.25 -1.25 -7.70
N PRO A 30 -3.81 -1.44 -8.91
CA PRO A 30 -5.25 -1.66 -9.09
C PRO A 30 -5.76 -2.97 -8.44
N ASP A 31 -4.89 -3.98 -8.31
CA ASP A 31 -5.21 -5.26 -7.66
C ASP A 31 -5.08 -5.18 -6.12
N GLY A 32 -4.75 -3.99 -5.60
CA GLY A 32 -4.62 -3.70 -4.19
C GLY A 32 -3.17 -3.40 -3.78
N PRO A 33 -2.91 -2.26 -3.12
CA PRO A 33 -1.55 -1.84 -2.78
C PRO A 33 -0.83 -2.83 -1.87
N ALA A 34 -1.52 -3.47 -0.92
CA ALA A 34 -0.89 -4.45 -0.03
C ALA A 34 -0.43 -5.72 -0.80
N LYS A 35 -1.31 -6.28 -1.63
CA LYS A 35 -1.04 -7.52 -2.39
C LYS A 35 0.07 -7.31 -3.41
N GLN A 36 0.00 -6.22 -4.17
CA GLN A 36 1.00 -5.93 -5.18
C GLN A 36 2.31 -5.44 -4.56
N ALA A 37 2.28 -4.58 -3.53
CA ALA A 37 3.51 -4.15 -2.87
C ALA A 37 4.27 -5.31 -2.23
N CYS A 38 3.58 -6.25 -1.56
CA CYS A 38 4.24 -7.45 -1.02
C CYS A 38 4.89 -8.30 -2.12
N ARG A 39 4.20 -8.47 -3.27
CA ARG A 39 4.76 -9.20 -4.43
C ARG A 39 6.00 -8.51 -4.99
N TYR A 40 5.99 -7.18 -5.14
CA TYR A 40 7.15 -6.43 -5.62
C TYR A 40 8.30 -6.39 -4.62
N ALA A 41 8.00 -6.38 -3.31
CA ALA A 41 8.98 -6.41 -2.25
C ALA A 41 9.57 -7.81 -1.99
N GLY A 42 9.12 -8.85 -2.70
CA GLY A 42 9.55 -10.24 -2.46
C GLY A 42 9.06 -10.80 -1.12
N LEU A 43 8.08 -10.15 -0.49
CA LEU A 43 7.52 -10.57 0.79
C LEU A 43 6.53 -11.72 0.58
N PRO A 44 6.42 -12.67 1.52
CA PRO A 44 5.42 -13.73 1.46
C PRO A 44 4.02 -13.13 1.33
N LYS A 45 3.12 -13.87 0.68
CA LYS A 45 1.75 -13.42 0.41
C LYS A 45 1.11 -12.93 1.72
N PRO A 46 0.53 -11.72 1.76
CA PRO A 46 -0.05 -11.19 2.99
C PRO A 46 -1.25 -12.06 3.39
N THR A 47 -1.06 -12.87 4.42
CA THR A 47 -2.14 -13.63 5.08
C THR A 47 -2.88 -12.65 5.99
N GLY A 48 -4.00 -12.09 5.54
CA GLY A 48 -4.79 -11.17 6.35
C GLY A 48 -5.59 -10.09 5.60
N CYS A 49 -5.52 -10.04 4.27
CA CYS A 49 -6.48 -9.27 3.47
C CYS A 49 -7.67 -10.17 3.11
N VAL A 50 -8.73 -10.11 3.93
CA VAL A 50 -10.11 -10.32 3.47
C VAL A 50 -10.68 -9.00 2.95
#